data_AF-F2CAB5-F1
#
_entry.id   AF-F2CAB5-F1
#
_cell.length_a   1.000
_cell.length_b   1.000
_cell.length_c   1.000
_cell.angle_alpha   90.00
_cell.angle_beta   90.00
_cell.angle_gamma   90.00
#
_symmetry.space_group_name_H-M   'P 1'
#
loop_
_entity.id
_entity.type
_entity.pdbx_description
1 polymer ?
#
loop_
_entity_poly.entity_id
_entity_poly.type
_entity_poly.pdbx_seq_one_letter_code
_entity_poly.pdbx_strand_id
1 'polypeptide(L)'
;MYRKLELPLDILSSLEKNVFNFKYKDNFINVNLTEFLHRLEDDSISFIDIISDFYYAQAVYELSTGEEVQNKNKSLEIISKNRDKYDKLLTFIRFYYLELIECAKELKIEFSKVIDRYTRYLEHDISGRYTRQLDYMTSVKYNCYKSDGGLSIRCAFLHKVVQYQIPFSSDSNLYENIADFTNYLITSIQYSPNNINKFQHLVIILKLLLYGNESVPLGRSSSLEIDEFNVLHQKFQEELSSISESQLKYVTPAISDEFGKIINRENFAQELHTKGINKNKKFNCYAVAYDVTTKYYAINYFDKNNKLHKKFQKLLGNEYIPAKITNDVRYYLQDKRRYITYEQFEAIKLTKDFNRMFSCCERKLFAKFRDDNKLDGEMNLIVTKKPCEYCSRELDVIENKGSLKINLKVPTQGIEQGQGLRHKDIEKHDTEAKKILGK
;
A
#
# COMPACT_ATOMS: atom_id res chain seq x y z
N MET A 1 32.36 -26.91 20.62
CA MET A 1 30.99 -26.98 20.05
C MET A 1 30.88 -25.83 19.05
N TYR A 2 31.08 -26.10 17.76
CA TYR A 2 31.05 -25.08 16.72
C TYR A 2 29.62 -24.58 16.56
N ARG A 3 29.25 -23.49 17.24
CA ARG A 3 28.09 -22.69 16.82
C ARG A 3 28.45 -22.20 15.42
N LYS A 4 27.79 -22.75 14.41
CA LYS A 4 27.82 -22.22 13.06
C LYS A 4 27.41 -20.75 13.22
N LEU A 5 28.32 -19.83 12.92
CA LEU A 5 28.03 -18.41 12.76
C LEU A 5 27.14 -18.30 11.52
N GLU A 6 25.88 -18.71 11.67
CA GLU A 6 24.85 -18.42 10.70
C GLU A 6 24.70 -16.92 10.74
N LEU A 7 25.10 -16.26 9.66
CA LEU A 7 24.93 -14.83 9.52
C LEU A 7 23.49 -14.46 9.92
N PRO A 8 23.23 -13.18 10.19
CA PRO A 8 21.95 -12.56 9.84
C PRO A 8 21.62 -12.60 8.33
N LEU A 9 22.07 -13.65 7.61
CA LEU A 9 21.54 -14.13 6.34
C LEU A 9 20.03 -14.31 6.44
N ASP A 10 19.50 -14.53 7.65
CA ASP A 10 18.10 -14.86 7.82
C ASP A 10 17.13 -13.67 7.68
N ILE A 11 17.57 -12.41 7.79
CA ILE A 11 16.62 -11.28 7.61
C ILE A 11 16.12 -11.25 6.16
N LEU A 12 17.01 -11.26 5.16
CA LEU A 12 16.59 -11.22 3.75
C LEU A 12 15.83 -12.50 3.35
N SER A 13 16.28 -13.69 3.76
CA SER A 13 15.56 -14.93 3.45
C SER A 13 14.25 -15.09 4.22
N SER A 14 14.15 -14.54 5.43
CA SER A 14 12.89 -14.45 6.16
C SER A 14 11.94 -13.52 5.43
N LEU A 15 12.40 -12.33 5.02
CA LEU A 15 11.60 -11.36 4.25
C LEU A 15 11.05 -11.94 2.94
N GLU A 16 11.82 -12.76 2.22
CA GLU A 16 11.36 -13.42 1.00
C GLU A 16 10.22 -14.43 1.24
N LYS A 17 10.13 -15.00 2.45
CA LYS A 17 9.06 -15.93 2.84
C LYS A 17 7.79 -15.22 3.30
N ASN A 18 7.81 -13.90 3.43
CA ASN A 18 6.67 -13.14 3.93
C ASN A 18 5.48 -13.22 2.98
N VAL A 19 4.34 -13.62 3.56
CA VAL A 19 3.05 -13.72 2.86
C VAL A 19 2.01 -12.94 3.63
N PHE A 20 1.28 -12.08 2.92
CA PHE A 20 0.13 -11.35 3.41
C PHE A 20 -1.15 -12.09 3.00
N ASN A 21 -2.02 -12.32 3.97
CA ASN A 21 -3.30 -12.98 3.77
C ASN A 21 -4.41 -11.92 3.73
N PHE A 22 -5.10 -11.83 2.59
CA PHE A 22 -6.26 -10.95 2.42
C PHE A 22 -7.52 -11.79 2.35
N LYS A 23 -8.54 -11.46 3.15
CA LYS A 23 -9.80 -12.22 3.28
C LYS A 23 -11.00 -11.38 2.89
N TYR A 24 -11.93 -11.99 2.15
CA TYR A 24 -13.24 -11.41 1.85
C TYR A 24 -14.29 -12.52 1.93
N LYS A 25 -15.23 -12.40 2.89
CA LYS A 25 -16.12 -13.47 3.32
C LYS A 25 -15.31 -14.75 3.62
N ASP A 26 -15.75 -15.88 3.09
CA ASP A 26 -15.08 -17.18 3.24
C ASP A 26 -13.85 -17.36 2.33
N ASN A 27 -13.58 -16.39 1.44
CA ASN A 27 -12.50 -16.47 0.48
C ASN A 27 -11.24 -15.75 0.96
N PHE A 28 -10.08 -16.20 0.47
CA PHE A 28 -8.81 -15.55 0.76
C PHE A 28 -7.78 -15.68 -0.37
N ILE A 29 -6.84 -14.74 -0.40
CA ILE A 29 -5.65 -14.79 -1.25
C ILE A 29 -4.39 -14.57 -0.43
N ASN A 30 -3.31 -15.16 -0.94
CA ASN A 30 -1.97 -14.99 -0.43
C ASN A 30 -1.19 -14.09 -1.40
N VAL A 31 -0.50 -13.10 -0.85
CA VAL A 31 0.31 -12.14 -1.61
C VAL A 31 1.69 -12.14 -0.97
N ASN A 32 2.72 -12.51 -1.73
CA ASN A 32 4.09 -12.48 -1.20
C ASN A 32 4.59 -11.03 -1.13
N LEU A 33 5.68 -10.82 -0.38
CA LEU A 33 6.26 -9.49 -0.20
C LEU A 33 6.65 -8.82 -1.51
N THR A 34 7.22 -9.56 -2.47
CA THR A 34 7.57 -9.00 -3.78
C THR A 34 6.34 -8.39 -4.46
N GLU A 35 5.23 -9.13 -4.53
CA GLU A 35 3.99 -8.67 -5.14
C GLU A 35 3.34 -7.51 -4.36
N PHE A 36 3.40 -7.55 -3.03
CA PHE A 36 2.89 -6.49 -2.15
C PHE A 36 3.62 -5.16 -2.37
N LEU A 37 4.95 -5.21 -2.53
CA LEU A 37 5.79 -4.02 -2.71
C LEU A 37 5.84 -3.51 -4.16
N HIS A 38 5.63 -4.41 -5.13
CA HIS A 38 5.78 -4.10 -6.55
C HIS A 38 4.73 -3.09 -7.03
N ARG A 39 5.18 -2.18 -7.89
CA ARG A 39 4.29 -1.35 -8.67
C ARG A 39 4.04 -2.05 -10.00
N LEU A 40 2.78 -2.30 -10.30
CA LEU A 40 2.29 -2.77 -11.58
C LEU A 40 2.44 -1.67 -12.64
N GLU A 41 2.63 -2.10 -13.90
CA GLU A 41 2.67 -1.25 -15.10
C GLU A 41 3.53 0.01 -15.01
N ASP A 42 4.78 -0.08 -15.49
CA ASP A 42 5.71 1.05 -15.61
C ASP A 42 5.75 1.91 -14.32
N ASP A 43 5.82 1.23 -13.18
CA ASP A 43 5.88 1.79 -11.83
C ASP A 43 4.72 2.73 -11.44
N SER A 44 3.50 2.46 -11.91
CA SER A 44 2.43 3.45 -11.78
C SER A 44 1.20 3.06 -10.98
N ILE A 45 0.90 1.78 -10.80
CA ILE A 45 -0.24 1.32 -10.00
C ILE A 45 0.27 0.29 -8.99
N SER A 46 0.06 0.48 -7.69
CA SER A 46 0.49 -0.54 -6.71
C SER A 46 -0.63 -1.54 -6.40
N PHE A 47 -0.27 -2.77 -5.98
CA PHE A 47 -1.26 -3.73 -5.47
C PHE A 47 -2.05 -3.16 -4.28
N ILE A 48 -1.36 -2.41 -3.40
CA ILE A 48 -1.92 -1.70 -2.24
C ILE A 48 -3.06 -0.75 -2.64
N ASP A 49 -2.83 0.04 -3.68
CA ASP A 49 -3.83 0.99 -4.21
C ASP A 49 -5.11 0.28 -4.69
N ILE A 50 -4.97 -0.91 -5.30
CA ILE A 50 -6.11 -1.69 -5.82
C ILE A 50 -6.84 -2.41 -4.68
N ILE A 51 -6.11 -3.06 -3.77
CA ILE A 51 -6.73 -3.81 -2.66
C ILE A 51 -7.41 -2.87 -1.66
N SER A 52 -6.90 -1.65 -1.49
CA SER A 52 -7.56 -0.58 -0.71
C SER A 52 -8.89 -0.17 -1.34
N ASP A 53 -8.88 0.12 -2.65
CA ASP A 53 -10.10 0.46 -3.39
C ASP A 53 -11.11 -0.70 -3.41
N PHE A 54 -10.64 -1.95 -3.44
CA PHE A 54 -11.46 -3.16 -3.35
C PHE A 54 -12.27 -3.21 -2.06
N TYR A 55 -11.61 -3.18 -0.89
CA TYR A 55 -12.32 -3.29 0.39
C TYR A 55 -13.30 -2.14 0.58
N TYR A 56 -12.93 -0.95 0.12
CA TYR A 56 -13.80 0.21 0.14
C TYR A 56 -15.07 -0.01 -0.70
N ALA A 57 -14.92 -0.40 -1.96
CA ALA A 57 -16.05 -0.64 -2.85
C ALA A 57 -16.96 -1.77 -2.34
N GLN A 58 -16.38 -2.84 -1.78
CA GLN A 58 -17.17 -3.93 -1.21
C GLN A 58 -17.93 -3.53 0.05
N ALA A 59 -17.34 -2.71 0.93
CA ALA A 59 -18.03 -2.19 2.10
C ALA A 59 -19.25 -1.33 1.69
N VAL A 60 -19.12 -0.52 0.64
CA VAL A 60 -20.22 0.28 0.09
C VAL A 60 -21.29 -0.60 -0.58
N TYR A 61 -20.88 -1.67 -1.26
CA TYR A 61 -21.78 -2.65 -1.85
C TYR A 61 -22.65 -3.33 -0.79
N GLU A 62 -22.02 -3.80 0.29
CA GLU A 62 -22.72 -4.47 1.40
C GLU A 62 -23.68 -3.53 2.12
N LEU A 63 -23.28 -2.28 2.43
CA LEU A 63 -24.22 -1.28 2.97
C LEU A 63 -25.37 -0.96 2.04
N SER A 64 -25.11 -1.00 0.73
CA SER A 64 -26.13 -0.70 -0.28
C SER A 64 -27.17 -1.81 -0.42
N THR A 65 -26.82 -3.05 -0.06
CA THR A 65 -27.60 -4.26 -0.33
C THR A 65 -28.07 -4.99 0.94
N GLY A 66 -27.50 -4.68 2.11
CA GLY A 66 -27.89 -5.27 3.40
C GLY A 66 -29.17 -4.71 4.01
N GLU A 67 -29.78 -5.48 4.92
CA GLU A 67 -31.08 -5.22 5.56
C GLU A 67 -31.04 -4.16 6.69
N GLU A 68 -29.89 -3.93 7.34
CA GLU A 68 -29.74 -2.94 8.41
C GLU A 68 -29.50 -1.52 7.87
N VAL A 69 -30.60 -0.84 7.56
CA VAL A 69 -30.64 0.46 6.84
C VAL A 69 -30.81 1.68 7.77
N GLN A 70 -30.67 1.54 9.09
CA GLN A 70 -30.70 2.73 9.94
C GLN A 70 -29.39 3.53 9.79
N ASN A 71 -29.49 4.78 9.31
CA ASN A 71 -28.37 5.73 9.12
C ASN A 71 -27.33 5.40 8.02
N LYS A 72 -27.76 5.00 6.83
CA LYS A 72 -26.88 4.80 5.63
C LYS A 72 -25.85 5.91 5.42
N ASN A 73 -26.22 7.18 5.58
CA ASN A 73 -25.30 8.31 5.38
C ASN A 73 -24.17 8.32 6.43
N LYS A 74 -24.48 8.05 7.70
CA LYS A 74 -23.48 7.96 8.78
C LYS A 74 -22.54 6.78 8.57
N SER A 75 -23.06 5.65 8.10
CA SER A 75 -22.26 4.46 7.79
C SER A 75 -21.32 4.69 6.60
N LEU A 76 -21.76 5.42 5.57
CA LEU A 76 -20.90 5.81 4.44
C LEU A 76 -19.79 6.79 4.86
N GLU A 77 -20.09 7.74 5.74
CA GLU A 77 -19.07 8.64 6.31
C GLU A 77 -18.02 7.86 7.10
N ILE A 78 -18.44 6.88 7.91
CA ILE A 78 -17.55 5.99 8.66
C ILE A 78 -16.65 5.19 7.70
N ILE A 79 -17.23 4.56 6.67
CA ILE A 79 -16.47 3.81 5.65
C ILE A 79 -15.47 4.71 4.93
N SER A 80 -15.85 5.94 4.60
CA SER A 80 -14.96 6.92 3.94
C SER A 80 -13.77 7.27 4.83
N LYS A 81 -14.00 7.58 6.11
CA LYS A 81 -12.92 7.84 7.08
C LYS A 81 -12.01 6.62 7.29
N ASN A 82 -12.56 5.41 7.21
CA ASN A 82 -11.79 4.18 7.44
C ASN A 82 -10.96 3.75 6.22
N ARG A 83 -11.38 4.08 4.99
CA ARG A 83 -10.57 3.89 3.77
C ARG A 83 -9.21 4.56 3.90
N ASP A 84 -9.18 5.82 4.31
CA ASP A 84 -7.93 6.58 4.42
C ASP A 84 -6.99 5.94 5.45
N LYS A 85 -7.53 5.43 6.55
CA LYS A 85 -6.74 4.70 7.56
C LYS A 85 -6.14 3.42 6.99
N TYR A 86 -6.91 2.67 6.21
CA TYR A 86 -6.42 1.45 5.58
C TYR A 86 -5.31 1.72 4.56
N ASP A 87 -5.49 2.72 3.69
CA ASP A 87 -4.46 3.14 2.72
C ASP A 87 -3.17 3.55 3.44
N LYS A 88 -3.28 4.30 4.54
CA LYS A 88 -2.13 4.70 5.37
C LYS A 88 -1.43 3.52 6.02
N LEU A 89 -2.19 2.56 6.58
CA LEU A 89 -1.64 1.32 7.15
C LEU A 89 -0.83 0.54 6.11
N LEU A 90 -1.43 0.24 4.96
CA LEU A 90 -0.74 -0.50 3.91
C LEU A 90 0.47 0.26 3.35
N THR A 91 0.36 1.59 3.22
CA THR A 91 1.48 2.46 2.80
C THR A 91 2.62 2.44 3.81
N PHE A 92 2.32 2.46 5.11
CA PHE A 92 3.32 2.32 6.16
C PHE A 92 4.00 0.95 6.10
N ILE A 93 3.23 -0.14 6.00
CA ILE A 93 3.79 -1.50 5.88
C ILE A 93 4.73 -1.57 4.68
N ARG A 94 4.33 -0.99 3.53
CA ARG A 94 5.18 -0.91 2.35
C ARG A 94 6.47 -0.14 2.60
N PHE A 95 6.38 1.04 3.22
CA PHE A 95 7.54 1.84 3.60
C PHE A 95 8.50 1.07 4.50
N TYR A 96 7.96 0.46 5.56
CA TYR A 96 8.71 -0.34 6.52
C TYR A 96 9.52 -1.42 5.81
N TYR A 97 8.88 -2.22 4.95
CA TYR A 97 9.55 -3.30 4.24
C TYR A 97 10.53 -2.82 3.18
N LEU A 98 10.23 -1.72 2.46
CA LEU A 98 11.18 -1.15 1.50
C LEU A 98 12.47 -0.68 2.20
N GLU A 99 12.36 0.09 3.28
CA GLU A 99 13.54 0.56 4.02
C GLU A 99 14.25 -0.62 4.71
N LEU A 100 13.52 -1.60 5.23
CA LEU A 100 14.11 -2.79 5.85
C LEU A 100 14.91 -3.63 4.84
N ILE A 101 14.41 -3.82 3.62
CA ILE A 101 15.15 -4.53 2.56
C ILE A 101 16.47 -3.82 2.25
N GLU A 102 16.44 -2.50 2.09
CA GLU A 102 17.66 -1.72 1.83
C GLU A 102 18.65 -1.80 3.00
N CYS A 103 18.15 -1.72 4.23
CA CYS A 103 18.95 -1.93 5.43
C CYS A 103 19.58 -3.31 5.48
N ALA A 104 18.81 -4.36 5.22
CA ALA A 104 19.27 -5.74 5.29
C ALA A 104 20.34 -6.05 4.23
N LYS A 105 20.23 -5.47 3.02
CA LYS A 105 21.27 -5.57 1.98
C LYS A 105 22.61 -4.99 2.44
N GLU A 106 22.61 -3.79 3.00
CA GLU A 106 23.84 -3.14 3.48
C GLU A 106 24.42 -3.87 4.69
N LEU A 107 23.57 -4.22 5.65
CA LEU A 107 23.98 -4.99 6.82
C LEU A 107 24.67 -6.29 6.41
N LYS A 108 24.10 -7.05 5.46
CA LYS A 108 24.72 -8.28 4.95
C LYS A 108 26.16 -8.06 4.45
N ILE A 109 26.41 -6.96 3.75
CA ILE A 109 27.75 -6.61 3.25
C ILE A 109 28.69 -6.29 4.42
N GLU A 110 28.25 -5.45 5.36
CA GLU A 110 29.07 -5.05 6.52
C GLU A 110 29.37 -6.23 7.46
N PHE A 111 28.39 -7.11 7.69
CA PHE A 111 28.56 -8.35 8.45
C PHE A 111 29.57 -9.28 7.79
N SER A 112 29.50 -9.46 6.46
CA SER A 112 30.44 -10.33 5.74
C SER A 112 31.89 -9.85 5.91
N LYS A 113 32.14 -8.53 5.81
CA LYS A 113 33.48 -7.95 6.03
C LYS A 113 34.02 -8.21 7.44
N VAL A 114 33.14 -8.20 8.43
CA VAL A 114 33.50 -8.39 9.84
C VAL A 114 33.78 -9.85 10.10
N ILE A 115 32.95 -10.75 9.59
CA ILE A 115 33.18 -12.19 9.66
C ILE A 115 34.50 -12.53 8.97
N ASP A 116 34.75 -12.11 7.73
CA ASP A 116 36.02 -12.39 7.03
C ASP A 116 37.26 -11.92 7.80
N ARG A 117 37.13 -10.81 8.53
CA ARG A 117 38.19 -10.31 9.42
C ARG A 117 38.40 -11.23 10.63
N TYR A 118 37.31 -11.73 11.22
CA TYR A 118 37.34 -12.49 12.47
C TYR A 118 37.48 -14.00 12.28
N THR A 119 37.04 -14.59 11.17
CA THR A 119 37.18 -16.02 10.85
C THR A 119 38.62 -16.48 10.98
N ARG A 120 39.58 -15.66 10.53
CA ARG A 120 41.02 -15.91 10.69
C ARG A 120 41.50 -16.01 12.14
N TYR A 121 40.80 -15.37 13.07
CA TYR A 121 41.11 -15.43 14.51
C TYR A 121 40.29 -16.51 15.24
N LEU A 122 39.08 -16.83 14.75
CA LEU A 122 38.20 -17.84 15.32
C LEU A 122 38.77 -19.26 15.19
N GLU A 123 39.50 -19.56 14.12
CA GLU A 123 40.18 -20.85 13.92
C GLU A 123 41.18 -21.17 15.05
N HIS A 124 41.64 -20.14 15.78
CA HIS A 124 42.57 -20.25 16.89
C HIS A 124 41.97 -19.80 18.24
N ASP A 125 40.65 -19.60 18.34
CA ASP A 125 40.00 -19.05 19.54
C ASP A 125 39.73 -20.11 20.63
N ILE A 126 40.79 -20.62 21.24
CA ILE A 126 40.71 -21.62 22.32
C ILE A 126 39.98 -21.06 23.56
N SER A 127 39.99 -19.73 23.75
CA SER A 127 39.40 -19.06 24.93
C SER A 127 37.95 -18.56 24.74
N GLY A 128 37.38 -18.68 23.53
CA GLY A 128 36.08 -18.11 23.19
C GLY A 128 36.03 -16.57 23.26
N ARG A 129 37.18 -15.89 23.19
CA ARG A 129 37.29 -14.42 23.26
C ARG A 129 36.85 -13.78 21.96
N TYR A 130 37.35 -14.28 20.83
CA TYR A 130 37.00 -13.77 19.51
C TYR A 130 35.55 -14.06 19.17
N THR A 131 35.01 -15.17 19.65
CA THR A 131 33.59 -15.52 19.55
C THR A 131 32.72 -14.46 20.26
N ARG A 132 33.01 -14.16 21.54
CA ARG A 132 32.28 -13.11 22.29
C ARG A 132 32.42 -11.71 21.68
N GLN A 133 33.59 -11.41 21.13
CA GLN A 133 33.83 -10.12 20.47
C GLN A 133 33.04 -10.01 19.16
N LEU A 134 32.92 -11.11 18.42
CA LEU A 134 32.09 -11.16 17.22
C LEU A 134 30.61 -11.01 17.56
N ASP A 135 30.10 -11.68 18.59
CA ASP A 135 28.73 -11.50 19.09
C ASP A 135 28.46 -10.03 19.47
N TYR A 136 29.40 -9.41 20.20
CA TYR A 136 29.30 -7.99 20.56
C TYR A 136 29.25 -7.08 19.32
N MET A 137 30.12 -7.33 18.34
CA MET A 137 30.20 -6.54 17.12
C MET A 137 28.96 -6.68 16.25
N THR A 138 28.33 -7.85 16.29
CA THR A 138 27.19 -8.18 15.45
C THR A 138 25.84 -7.81 16.06
N SER A 139 25.79 -7.51 17.36
CA SER A 139 24.61 -6.97 18.04
C SER A 139 24.35 -5.47 17.74
N VAL A 140 23.08 -5.06 17.70
CA VAL A 140 22.66 -3.65 17.61
C VAL A 140 22.33 -3.16 19.01
N LYS A 141 23.18 -2.31 19.59
CA LYS A 141 22.91 -1.74 20.93
C LYS A 141 22.29 -0.37 20.79
N TYR A 142 21.26 -0.06 21.56
CA TYR A 142 20.69 1.28 21.58
C TYR A 142 20.22 1.69 22.99
N ASN A 143 20.43 2.96 23.33
CA ASN A 143 20.01 3.52 24.62
C ASN A 143 19.23 4.80 24.33
N CYS A 144 18.00 4.88 24.82
CA CYS A 144 17.20 6.11 24.78
C CYS A 144 17.30 6.80 26.14
N TYR A 145 17.66 8.07 26.19
CA TYR A 145 17.67 8.84 27.44
C TYR A 145 17.27 10.29 27.20
N LYS A 146 16.63 10.90 28.21
CA LYS A 146 16.28 12.32 28.17
C LYS A 146 17.54 13.16 28.36
N SER A 147 17.73 14.18 27.54
CA SER A 147 18.80 15.18 27.65
C SER A 147 18.21 16.59 27.60
N ASP A 148 18.97 17.60 28.02
CA ASP A 148 18.54 19.00 27.93
C ASP A 148 18.22 19.35 26.48
N GLY A 149 16.94 19.68 26.23
CA GLY A 149 16.43 20.02 24.90
C GLY A 149 15.97 18.86 24.01
N GLY A 150 15.93 17.59 24.48
CA GLY A 150 15.40 16.50 23.64
C GLY A 150 15.65 15.06 24.09
N LEU A 151 15.29 14.08 23.24
CA LEU A 151 15.56 12.65 23.44
C LEU A 151 16.92 12.37 22.80
N SER A 152 17.82 11.72 23.52
CA SER A 152 19.02 11.17 22.92
C SER A 152 18.91 9.68 22.72
N ILE A 153 19.16 9.24 21.49
CA ILE A 153 19.29 7.82 21.16
C ILE A 153 20.76 7.57 20.86
N ARG A 154 21.43 6.76 21.68
CA ARG A 154 22.79 6.32 21.41
C ARG A 154 22.75 4.90 20.89
N CYS A 155 23.20 4.69 19.66
CA CYS A 155 23.28 3.38 19.07
C CYS A 155 24.73 2.95 18.85
N ALA A 156 25.03 1.67 19.05
CA ALA A 156 26.33 1.05 18.79
C ALA A 156 26.15 -0.13 17.83
N PHE A 157 26.86 -0.09 16.71
CA PHE A 157 26.97 -1.20 15.75
C PHE A 157 28.39 -1.25 15.20
N LEU A 158 29.05 -2.42 15.20
CA LEU A 158 30.44 -2.56 14.73
C LEU A 158 31.42 -1.54 15.35
N HIS A 159 31.28 -1.24 16.65
CA HIS A 159 32.02 -0.19 17.38
C HIS A 159 31.80 1.25 16.91
N LYS A 160 30.93 1.50 15.93
CA LYS A 160 30.47 2.85 15.58
C LYS A 160 29.35 3.23 16.55
N VAL A 161 29.61 4.26 17.35
CA VAL A 161 28.61 4.87 18.21
C VAL A 161 28.03 6.08 17.48
N VAL A 162 26.71 6.08 17.27
CA VAL A 162 25.99 7.24 16.74
C VAL A 162 25.05 7.75 17.81
N GLN A 163 25.08 9.06 18.06
CA GLN A 163 24.18 9.71 18.99
C GLN A 163 23.26 10.65 18.21
N TYR A 164 21.97 10.52 18.46
CA TYR A 164 20.94 11.42 17.96
C TYR A 164 20.49 12.33 19.09
N GLN A 165 20.10 13.54 18.73
CA GLN A 165 19.27 14.40 19.56
C GLN A 165 17.99 14.70 18.81
N ILE A 166 16.88 14.40 19.46
CA ILE A 166 15.54 14.56 18.94
C ILE A 166 14.92 15.73 19.69
N PRO A 167 14.88 16.93 19.09
CA PRO A 167 14.33 18.09 19.76
C PRO A 167 12.82 17.90 19.96
N PHE A 168 12.36 18.09 21.18
CA PHE A 168 10.93 18.18 21.52
C PHE A 168 10.72 19.34 22.50
N SER A 169 9.50 19.91 22.54
CA SER A 169 9.20 20.97 23.52
C SER A 169 9.38 20.41 24.93
N SER A 170 10.16 21.12 25.74
CA SER A 170 10.62 20.72 27.08
C SER A 170 9.52 20.28 28.04
N ASP A 171 8.27 20.65 27.74
CA ASP A 171 7.09 20.48 28.60
C ASP A 171 6.21 19.28 28.24
N SER A 172 6.52 18.52 27.18
CA SER A 172 5.74 17.32 26.81
C SER A 172 6.34 16.06 27.42
N ASN A 173 5.50 15.22 28.05
CA ASN A 173 5.91 13.88 28.47
C ASN A 173 6.16 13.05 27.20
N LEU A 174 7.33 12.41 27.07
CA LEU A 174 7.74 11.69 25.85
C LEU A 174 6.68 10.66 25.39
N TYR A 175 6.01 10.05 26.37
CA TYR A 175 4.98 9.05 26.21
C TYR A 175 3.57 9.62 25.95
N GLU A 176 3.36 10.93 26.18
CA GLU A 176 2.11 11.61 25.82
C GLU A 176 1.98 11.81 24.30
N ASN A 177 3.07 11.66 23.53
CA ASN A 177 3.03 11.85 22.08
C ASN A 177 3.90 10.84 21.27
N ILE A 178 3.64 9.54 21.43
CA ILE A 178 4.20 8.45 20.61
C ILE A 178 4.13 8.75 19.12
N ALA A 179 3.04 9.39 18.69
CA ALA A 179 2.81 9.72 17.30
C ALA A 179 3.86 10.74 16.79
N ASP A 180 4.20 11.78 17.56
CA ASP A 180 5.30 12.69 17.25
C ASP A 180 6.63 11.97 17.14
N PHE A 181 6.93 11.12 18.14
CA PHE A 181 8.19 10.40 18.18
C PHE A 181 8.33 9.43 16.98
N THR A 182 7.28 8.69 16.66
CA THR A 182 7.24 7.78 15.51
C THR A 182 7.40 8.55 14.20
N ASN A 183 6.73 9.69 14.07
CA ASN A 183 6.81 10.54 12.88
C ASN A 183 8.24 11.09 12.69
N TYR A 184 8.87 11.54 13.77
CA TYR A 184 10.28 11.93 13.75
C TYR A 184 11.18 10.77 13.29
N LEU A 185 10.96 9.55 13.80
CA LEU A 185 11.75 8.38 13.39
C LEU A 185 11.57 8.09 11.88
N ILE A 186 10.35 8.20 11.35
CA ILE A 186 10.07 8.05 9.91
C ILE A 186 10.78 9.13 9.10
N THR A 187 10.63 10.39 9.47
CA THR A 187 11.36 11.51 8.86
C THR A 187 12.86 11.26 8.89
N SER A 188 13.41 10.84 10.03
CA SER A 188 14.84 10.55 10.19
C SER A 188 15.30 9.38 9.31
N ILE A 189 14.50 8.32 9.15
CA ILE A 189 14.75 7.24 8.18
C ILE A 189 14.83 7.79 6.75
N GLN A 190 13.96 8.74 6.41
CA GLN A 190 13.91 9.30 5.08
C GLN A 190 15.17 10.12 4.75
N TYR A 191 15.64 10.95 5.68
CA TYR A 191 16.77 11.84 5.43
C TYR A 191 18.13 11.25 5.80
N SER A 192 18.17 10.16 6.57
CA SER A 192 19.44 9.52 6.96
C SER A 192 20.11 8.84 5.76
N PRO A 193 21.38 9.14 5.46
CA PRO A 193 22.15 8.43 4.43
C PRO A 193 22.70 7.09 4.91
N ASN A 194 22.59 6.77 6.21
CA ASN A 194 23.20 5.60 6.82
C ASN A 194 22.12 4.55 7.13
N ASN A 195 22.19 3.39 6.47
CA ASN A 195 21.17 2.36 6.60
C ASN A 195 21.23 1.59 7.94
N ILE A 196 22.36 1.58 8.65
CA ILE A 196 22.43 1.04 10.02
C ILE A 196 21.55 1.90 10.95
N ASN A 197 21.58 3.21 10.76
CA ASN A 197 20.77 4.15 11.53
C ASN A 197 19.28 3.97 11.25
N LYS A 198 18.93 3.78 9.97
CA LYS A 198 17.55 3.50 9.56
C LYS A 198 17.05 2.18 10.16
N PHE A 199 17.87 1.12 10.13
CA PHE A 199 17.53 -0.16 10.73
C PHE A 199 17.17 -0.01 12.21
N GLN A 200 17.96 0.78 12.95
CA GLN A 200 17.70 1.06 14.37
C GLN A 200 16.36 1.79 14.57
N HIS A 201 16.06 2.79 13.74
CA HIS A 201 14.76 3.46 13.81
C HIS A 201 13.60 2.51 13.48
N LEU A 202 13.76 1.63 12.49
CA LEU A 202 12.75 0.62 12.15
C LEU A 202 12.49 -0.36 13.30
N VAL A 203 13.53 -0.76 14.03
CA VAL A 203 13.42 -1.59 15.24
C VAL A 203 12.64 -0.86 16.33
N ILE A 204 12.98 0.40 16.60
CA ILE A 204 12.30 1.21 17.64
C ILE A 204 10.83 1.38 17.27
N ILE A 205 10.55 1.66 15.99
CA ILE A 205 9.17 1.72 15.47
C ILE A 205 8.46 0.40 15.75
N LEU A 206 9.02 -0.76 15.40
CA LEU A 206 8.37 -2.05 15.70
C LEU A 206 8.07 -2.24 17.19
N LYS A 207 8.99 -1.89 18.08
CA LYS A 207 8.78 -2.03 19.53
C LYS A 207 7.62 -1.16 20.01
N LEU A 208 7.61 0.10 19.59
CA LEU A 208 6.50 1.03 19.89
C LEU A 208 5.16 0.49 19.37
N LEU A 209 5.16 -0.10 18.18
CA LEU A 209 3.95 -0.65 17.58
C LEU A 209 3.43 -1.91 18.29
N LEU A 210 4.32 -2.79 18.75
CA LEU A 210 3.96 -4.09 19.31
C LEU A 210 3.71 -4.09 20.82
N TYR A 211 4.26 -3.12 21.53
CA TYR A 211 4.31 -3.13 22.99
C TYR A 211 4.05 -1.75 23.62
N GLY A 212 3.76 -0.73 22.81
CA GLY A 212 3.45 0.61 23.29
C GLY A 212 4.59 1.27 24.09
N ASN A 213 4.22 2.19 24.97
CA ASN A 213 5.12 3.07 25.71
C ASN A 213 6.14 2.37 26.61
N GLU A 214 5.74 1.28 27.27
CA GLU A 214 6.56 0.62 28.30
C GLU A 214 7.76 -0.15 27.72
N SER A 215 7.83 -0.27 26.39
CA SER A 215 8.77 -1.13 25.69
C SER A 215 10.10 -0.50 25.28
N VAL A 216 10.21 0.84 25.35
CA VAL A 216 11.44 1.58 25.08
C VAL A 216 11.97 2.14 26.41
N PRO A 217 12.87 1.43 27.10
CA PRO A 217 13.30 1.83 28.44
C PRO A 217 14.14 3.11 28.37
N LEU A 218 13.68 4.16 29.03
CA LEU A 218 14.46 5.39 29.21
C LEU A 218 15.60 5.17 30.21
N GLY A 219 16.80 5.66 29.88
CA GLY A 219 17.97 5.65 30.75
C GLY A 219 18.62 4.28 30.97
N ARG A 220 18.12 3.21 30.36
CA ARG A 220 18.75 1.88 30.41
C ARG A 220 19.32 1.51 29.06
N SER A 221 20.45 0.81 29.09
CA SER A 221 21.01 0.25 27.86
C SER A 221 20.18 -0.94 27.43
N SER A 222 19.59 -0.87 26.24
CA SER A 222 18.97 -2.02 25.59
C SER A 222 19.87 -2.51 24.46
N SER A 223 20.31 -3.76 24.52
CA SER A 223 20.89 -4.42 23.36
C SER A 223 19.78 -5.11 22.60
N LEU A 224 19.57 -4.74 21.34
CA LEU A 224 18.84 -5.59 20.42
C LEU A 224 19.81 -6.59 19.81
N GLU A 225 19.72 -7.83 20.26
CA GLU A 225 20.32 -8.93 19.52
C GLU A 225 19.51 -9.14 18.23
N ILE A 226 20.16 -9.61 17.16
CA ILE A 226 19.48 -9.89 15.89
C ILE A 226 18.31 -10.89 16.09
N ASP A 227 18.46 -11.81 17.04
CA ASP A 227 17.42 -12.75 17.43
C ASP A 227 16.18 -12.04 18.00
N GLU A 228 16.36 -10.95 18.75
CA GLU A 228 15.25 -10.13 19.24
C GLU A 228 14.55 -9.42 18.07
N PHE A 229 15.29 -8.93 17.06
CA PHE A 229 14.66 -8.40 15.83
C PHE A 229 13.80 -9.44 15.12
N ASN A 230 14.30 -10.67 14.96
CA ASN A 230 13.54 -11.74 14.31
C ASN A 230 12.25 -12.05 15.05
N VAL A 231 12.29 -12.08 16.39
CA VAL A 231 11.10 -12.26 17.23
C VAL A 231 10.11 -11.10 17.07
N LEU A 232 10.59 -9.85 17.09
CA LEU A 232 9.75 -8.67 16.85
C LEU A 232 9.09 -8.71 15.49
N HIS A 233 9.87 -9.00 14.45
CA HIS A 233 9.40 -9.05 13.09
C HIS A 233 8.38 -10.17 12.90
N GLN A 234 8.63 -11.37 13.44
CA GLN A 234 7.67 -12.47 13.40
C GLN A 234 6.36 -12.07 14.10
N LYS A 235 6.43 -11.48 15.29
CA LYS A 235 5.23 -11.00 15.99
C LYS A 235 4.48 -9.96 15.16
N PHE A 236 5.17 -9.01 14.54
CA PHE A 236 4.55 -8.04 13.64
C PHE A 236 3.84 -8.71 12.46
N GLN A 237 4.40 -9.78 11.91
CA GLN A 237 3.75 -10.53 10.84
C GLN A 237 2.52 -11.29 11.29
N GLU A 238 2.54 -11.86 12.48
CA GLU A 238 1.40 -12.53 13.10
C GLU A 238 0.26 -11.51 13.30
N GLU A 239 0.57 -10.32 13.82
CA GLU A 239 -0.38 -9.20 13.95
C GLU A 239 -0.97 -8.81 12.58
N LEU A 240 -0.13 -8.62 11.57
CA LEU A 240 -0.60 -8.30 10.21
C LEU A 240 -1.46 -9.41 9.58
N SER A 241 -1.13 -10.67 9.86
CA SER A 241 -1.88 -11.84 9.38
C SER A 241 -3.22 -12.03 10.10
N SER A 242 -3.32 -11.49 11.31
CA SER A 242 -4.54 -11.51 12.13
C SER A 242 -5.57 -10.46 11.69
N ILE A 243 -5.17 -9.50 10.84
CA ILE A 243 -6.07 -8.45 10.35
C ILE A 243 -7.22 -9.08 9.56
N SER A 244 -8.37 -9.17 10.22
CA SER A 244 -9.61 -9.74 9.72
C SER A 244 -10.27 -8.86 8.68
N GLU A 245 -11.12 -9.45 7.84
CA GLU A 245 -11.97 -8.71 6.91
C GLU A 245 -12.74 -7.57 7.59
N SER A 246 -13.29 -7.78 8.79
CA SER A 246 -13.95 -6.73 9.58
C SER A 246 -13.01 -5.58 9.96
N GLN A 247 -11.76 -5.88 10.30
CA GLN A 247 -10.74 -4.86 10.57
C GLN A 247 -10.29 -4.14 9.29
N LEU A 248 -10.29 -4.81 8.14
CA LEU A 248 -9.99 -4.21 6.83
C LEU A 248 -11.15 -3.34 6.31
N LYS A 249 -12.39 -3.81 6.46
CA LYS A 249 -13.63 -3.14 6.04
C LYS A 249 -13.98 -1.91 6.87
N TYR A 250 -13.75 -1.98 8.19
CA TYR A 250 -14.21 -0.96 9.13
C TYR A 250 -13.09 -0.23 9.86
N VAL A 251 -11.80 -0.45 9.52
CA VAL A 251 -10.61 0.02 10.24
C VAL A 251 -10.95 0.61 11.60
N THR A 252 -11.35 -0.28 12.50
CA THR A 252 -11.64 0.10 13.86
C THR A 252 -10.33 0.57 14.48
N PRO A 253 -10.36 1.60 15.36
CA PRO A 253 -9.19 2.07 16.10
C PRO A 253 -8.38 0.98 16.81
N ALA A 254 -8.98 -0.21 16.98
CA ALA A 254 -8.48 -1.37 17.71
C ALA A 254 -7.34 -2.18 17.05
N ILE A 255 -6.73 -1.79 15.92
CA ILE A 255 -5.46 -2.42 15.44
C ILE A 255 -4.28 -1.89 16.30
N SER A 256 -4.48 -1.89 17.62
CA SER A 256 -3.84 -1.06 18.65
C SER A 256 -4.23 0.41 18.58
N ASP A 257 -4.78 0.94 19.68
CA ASP A 257 -5.11 2.37 19.82
C ASP A 257 -3.93 3.28 19.46
N GLU A 258 -2.70 2.76 19.50
CA GLU A 258 -1.45 3.45 19.20
C GLU A 258 -1.13 3.46 17.70
N PHE A 259 -1.32 2.33 16.99
CA PHE A 259 -1.20 2.29 15.53
C PHE A 259 -2.23 3.22 14.89
N GLY A 260 -3.47 3.21 15.41
CA GLY A 260 -4.53 4.14 15.06
C GLY A 260 -4.11 5.60 15.27
N LYS A 261 -3.56 5.94 16.44
CA LYS A 261 -3.06 7.31 16.74
C LYS A 261 -1.94 7.74 15.78
N ILE A 262 -1.04 6.83 15.41
CA ILE A 262 0.08 7.09 14.49
C ILE A 262 -0.43 7.35 13.07
N ILE A 263 -1.28 6.46 12.51
CA ILE A 263 -1.82 6.61 11.15
C ILE A 263 -2.84 7.77 11.02
N ASN A 264 -3.49 8.17 12.11
CA ASN A 264 -4.51 9.22 12.07
C ASN A 264 -3.94 10.64 12.01
N ARG A 265 -2.61 10.83 12.13
CA ARG A 265 -2.01 12.16 11.95
C ARG A 265 -2.08 12.64 10.50
N GLU A 266 -2.31 13.94 10.33
CA GLU A 266 -2.39 14.60 9.02
C GLU A 266 -1.04 14.54 8.27
N ASN A 267 0.08 14.74 8.97
CA ASN A 267 1.41 14.83 8.35
C ASN A 267 2.07 13.46 8.08
N PHE A 268 1.62 12.40 8.74
CA PHE A 268 2.19 11.05 8.61
C PHE A 268 2.14 10.55 7.15
N ALA A 269 1.04 10.83 6.46
CA ALA A 269 0.88 10.48 5.05
C ALA A 269 1.78 11.33 4.16
N GLN A 270 1.82 12.66 4.35
CA GLN A 270 2.65 13.57 3.56
C GLN A 270 4.12 13.17 3.60
N GLU A 271 4.64 12.81 4.77
CA GLU A 271 6.02 12.37 4.95
C GLU A 271 6.30 11.05 4.22
N LEU A 272 5.44 10.03 4.35
CA LEU A 272 5.57 8.77 3.59
C LEU A 272 5.51 8.98 2.06
N HIS A 273 4.82 10.03 1.59
CA HIS A 273 4.69 10.34 0.17
C HIS A 273 5.94 11.00 -0.45
N THR A 274 6.79 11.69 0.34
CA THR A 274 7.89 12.56 -0.12
C THR A 274 9.03 11.85 -0.88
N LYS A 275 9.35 10.59 -0.55
CA LYS A 275 10.48 9.83 -1.13
C LYS A 275 10.22 9.18 -2.49
N GLY A 276 9.13 9.51 -3.18
CA GLY A 276 8.77 8.84 -4.43
C GLY A 276 8.05 7.50 -4.25
N ILE A 277 7.71 7.13 -3.00
CA ILE A 277 6.79 6.02 -2.70
C ILE A 277 5.38 6.32 -3.24
N ASN A 278 5.07 7.60 -3.56
CA ASN A 278 3.80 8.01 -4.18
C ASN A 278 3.88 9.28 -5.07
N LYS A 279 5.08 9.72 -5.52
CA LYS A 279 5.22 10.92 -6.39
C LYS A 279 4.38 10.88 -7.66
N ASN A 280 3.98 9.69 -8.11
CA ASN A 280 3.01 9.48 -9.16
C ASN A 280 1.92 8.50 -8.67
N LYS A 281 1.01 8.90 -7.78
CA LYS A 281 -0.29 8.20 -7.67
C LYS A 281 -0.98 8.39 -9.03
N LYS A 282 -0.62 7.58 -10.04
CA LYS A 282 -1.44 7.49 -11.25
C LYS A 282 -2.81 6.99 -10.80
N PHE A 283 -3.83 7.35 -11.55
CA PHE A 283 -5.20 6.99 -11.27
C PHE A 283 -5.34 5.46 -11.13
N ASN A 284 -5.31 4.92 -9.91
CA ASN A 284 -5.87 3.62 -9.56
C ASN A 284 -7.40 3.75 -9.50
N CYS A 285 -8.10 2.66 -9.83
CA CYS A 285 -9.54 2.52 -9.65
C CYS A 285 -9.87 1.03 -9.56
N TYR A 286 -10.81 0.72 -8.67
CA TYR A 286 -11.56 -0.52 -8.64
C TYR A 286 -13.03 -0.15 -8.67
N ALA A 287 -13.84 -0.86 -9.44
CA ALA A 287 -15.27 -0.59 -9.55
C ALA A 287 -16.08 -1.88 -9.44
N VAL A 288 -17.27 -1.74 -8.87
CA VAL A 288 -18.28 -2.80 -8.81
C VAL A 288 -19.53 -2.28 -9.51
N ALA A 289 -20.10 -3.09 -10.39
CA ALA A 289 -21.43 -2.82 -10.91
C ALA A 289 -22.36 -3.98 -10.63
N TYR A 290 -23.63 -3.70 -10.35
CA TYR A 290 -24.58 -4.76 -10.06
C TYR A 290 -26.03 -4.35 -10.36
N ASP A 291 -26.79 -5.35 -10.81
CA ASP A 291 -28.25 -5.34 -10.85
C ASP A 291 -28.78 -6.46 -9.93
N VAL A 292 -30.08 -6.78 -10.02
CA VAL A 292 -30.71 -7.84 -9.20
C VAL A 292 -30.17 -9.23 -9.52
N THR A 293 -29.65 -9.43 -10.73
CA THR A 293 -29.27 -10.73 -11.31
C THR A 293 -27.77 -10.95 -11.42
N THR A 294 -26.99 -9.89 -11.60
CA THR A 294 -25.61 -9.97 -12.05
C THR A 294 -24.73 -8.99 -11.29
N LYS A 295 -23.50 -9.43 -10.99
CA LYS A 295 -22.47 -8.60 -10.36
C LYS A 295 -21.23 -8.60 -11.25
N TYR A 296 -20.66 -7.42 -11.43
CA TYR A 296 -19.44 -7.19 -12.21
C TYR A 296 -18.39 -6.51 -11.35
N TYR A 297 -17.13 -6.72 -11.70
CA TYR A 297 -16.04 -5.92 -11.18
C TYR A 297 -15.05 -5.54 -12.27
N ALA A 298 -14.40 -4.40 -12.11
CA ALA A 298 -13.32 -3.95 -12.98
C ALA A 298 -12.15 -3.44 -12.15
N ILE A 299 -10.95 -3.63 -12.69
CA ILE A 299 -9.69 -3.13 -12.13
C ILE A 299 -9.05 -2.21 -13.17
N ASN A 300 -8.59 -1.04 -12.74
CA ASN A 300 -7.87 -0.09 -13.59
C ASN A 300 -6.41 -0.52 -13.71
N TYR A 301 -6.21 -1.52 -14.55
CA TYR A 301 -4.95 -2.16 -14.94
C TYR A 301 -5.08 -2.59 -16.40
N PHE A 302 -4.03 -2.64 -17.20
CA PHE A 302 -4.13 -3.16 -18.56
C PHE A 302 -4.15 -4.69 -18.49
N ASP A 303 -5.22 -5.32 -18.95
CA ASP A 303 -5.54 -6.73 -18.66
C ASP A 303 -4.66 -7.76 -19.39
N LYS A 304 -3.49 -7.34 -19.88
CA LYS A 304 -2.47 -8.16 -20.53
C LYS A 304 -2.03 -9.34 -19.66
N ASN A 305 -2.11 -9.23 -18.33
CA ASN A 305 -1.84 -10.32 -17.42
C ASN A 305 -3.06 -10.68 -16.55
N ASN A 306 -3.63 -11.86 -16.81
CA ASN A 306 -4.79 -12.38 -16.09
C ASN A 306 -4.51 -12.74 -14.61
N LYS A 307 -3.24 -12.70 -14.14
CA LYS A 307 -2.89 -13.04 -12.74
C LYS A 307 -3.66 -12.20 -11.72
N LEU A 308 -3.79 -10.90 -11.96
CA LEU A 308 -4.48 -10.01 -11.03
C LEU A 308 -5.98 -10.32 -10.95
N HIS A 309 -6.64 -10.45 -12.12
CA HIS A 309 -8.04 -10.85 -12.19
C HIS A 309 -8.30 -12.20 -11.50
N LYS A 310 -7.42 -13.20 -11.69
CA LYS A 310 -7.53 -14.50 -11.01
C LYS A 310 -7.51 -14.37 -9.48
N LYS A 311 -6.69 -13.46 -8.93
CA LYS A 311 -6.66 -13.21 -7.48
C LYS A 311 -7.93 -12.56 -6.98
N PHE A 312 -8.38 -11.48 -7.63
CA PHE A 312 -9.61 -10.81 -7.22
C PHE A 312 -10.85 -11.69 -7.44
N GLN A 313 -10.87 -12.54 -8.46
CA GLN A 313 -11.92 -13.53 -8.65
C GLN A 313 -11.88 -14.61 -7.56
N LYS A 314 -10.69 -15.02 -7.10
CA LYS A 314 -10.58 -15.90 -5.92
C LYS A 314 -11.11 -15.23 -4.65
N LEU A 315 -10.87 -13.93 -4.44
CA LEU A 315 -11.45 -13.18 -3.32
C LEU A 315 -12.97 -13.05 -3.41
N LEU A 316 -13.50 -12.71 -4.58
CA LEU A 316 -14.92 -12.44 -4.79
C LEU A 316 -15.77 -13.71 -4.93
N GLY A 317 -15.15 -14.82 -5.31
CA GLY A 317 -15.85 -16.01 -5.78
C GLY A 317 -16.37 -15.87 -7.21
N ASN A 318 -17.06 -16.91 -7.68
CA ASN A 318 -17.59 -16.98 -9.04
C ASN A 318 -18.85 -16.13 -9.28
N GLU A 319 -19.38 -15.47 -8.24
CA GLU A 319 -20.58 -14.62 -8.34
C GLU A 319 -20.32 -13.29 -9.07
N TYR A 320 -19.05 -12.87 -9.18
CA TYR A 320 -18.64 -11.64 -9.87
C TYR A 320 -18.03 -11.93 -11.24
N ILE A 321 -18.56 -11.26 -12.26
CA ILE A 321 -18.07 -11.33 -13.64
C ILE A 321 -16.98 -10.26 -13.84
N PRO A 322 -15.76 -10.63 -14.28
CA PRO A 322 -14.70 -9.66 -14.56
C PRO A 322 -14.98 -8.88 -15.84
N ALA A 323 -14.98 -7.56 -15.75
CA ALA A 323 -14.94 -6.66 -16.90
C ALA A 323 -13.49 -6.29 -17.23
N LYS A 324 -13.07 -6.60 -18.47
CA LYS A 324 -11.70 -6.44 -18.97
C LYS A 324 -11.68 -5.52 -20.20
N ILE A 325 -10.50 -5.12 -20.64
CA ILE A 325 -10.31 -4.44 -21.92
C ILE A 325 -10.61 -5.45 -23.05
N THR A 326 -11.75 -5.24 -23.70
CA THR A 326 -12.15 -5.93 -24.94
C THR A 326 -11.94 -5.02 -26.15
N ASN A 327 -12.04 -5.59 -27.36
CA ASN A 327 -11.93 -4.85 -28.61
C ASN A 327 -12.95 -3.70 -28.70
N ASP A 328 -14.14 -3.83 -28.09
CA ASP A 328 -15.21 -2.82 -28.07
C ASP A 328 -15.15 -1.85 -26.87
N VAL A 329 -14.04 -1.77 -26.13
CA VAL A 329 -13.86 -0.63 -25.21
C VAL A 329 -13.73 0.64 -26.02
N ARG A 330 -14.56 1.65 -25.73
CA ARG A 330 -14.70 2.86 -26.55
C ARG A 330 -14.02 4.05 -25.90
N TYR A 331 -13.43 4.90 -26.73
CA TYR A 331 -13.00 6.25 -26.36
C TYR A 331 -13.85 7.27 -27.12
N TYR A 332 -14.78 7.93 -26.43
CA TYR A 332 -15.62 8.97 -27.00
C TYR A 332 -14.89 10.32 -27.06
N LEU A 333 -15.00 10.98 -28.22
CA LEU A 333 -14.58 12.37 -28.41
C LEU A 333 -15.50 13.32 -27.64
N GLN A 334 -15.08 14.59 -27.54
CA GLN A 334 -15.82 15.64 -26.83
C GLN A 334 -17.25 15.85 -27.35
N ASP A 335 -17.53 15.54 -28.62
CA ASP A 335 -18.88 15.64 -29.19
C ASP A 335 -19.85 14.55 -28.70
N LYS A 336 -19.37 13.55 -27.96
CA LYS A 336 -20.14 12.44 -27.40
C LYS A 336 -20.93 11.66 -28.47
N ARG A 337 -20.47 11.69 -29.72
CA ARG A 337 -21.09 10.98 -30.85
C ARG A 337 -20.09 10.06 -31.52
N ARG A 338 -18.91 10.59 -31.81
CA ARG A 338 -17.81 9.84 -32.42
C ARG A 338 -16.97 9.19 -31.33
N TYR A 339 -16.52 7.98 -31.62
CA TYR A 339 -15.64 7.24 -30.74
C TYR A 339 -14.73 6.33 -31.56
N ILE A 340 -13.57 6.01 -31.00
CA ILE A 340 -12.74 4.89 -31.47
C ILE A 340 -12.91 3.70 -30.54
N THR A 341 -12.70 2.50 -31.06
CA THR A 341 -12.62 1.27 -30.28
C THR A 341 -11.18 0.94 -29.91
N TYR A 342 -10.99 0.07 -28.92
CA TYR A 342 -9.67 -0.40 -28.54
C TYR A 342 -9.01 -1.21 -29.67
N GLU A 343 -9.79 -1.93 -30.46
CA GLU A 343 -9.31 -2.63 -31.65
C GLU A 343 -8.69 -1.66 -32.69
N GLN A 344 -9.37 -0.56 -32.98
CA GLN A 344 -8.85 0.48 -33.88
C GLN A 344 -7.55 1.11 -33.33
N PHE A 345 -7.47 1.27 -32.01
CA PHE A 345 -6.27 1.78 -31.34
C PHE A 345 -5.09 0.79 -31.41
N GLU A 346 -5.30 -0.49 -31.09
CA GLU A 346 -4.25 -1.51 -31.12
C GLU A 346 -3.69 -1.72 -32.52
N ALA A 347 -4.52 -1.62 -33.56
CA ALA A 347 -4.07 -1.72 -34.96
C ALA A 347 -2.99 -0.69 -35.34
N ILE A 348 -2.96 0.46 -34.67
CA ILE A 348 -2.05 1.58 -34.97
C ILE A 348 -0.78 1.52 -34.11
N LYS A 349 -0.74 0.65 -33.09
CA LYS A 349 0.45 0.40 -32.22
C LYS A 349 1.06 1.68 -31.64
N LEU A 350 0.21 2.57 -31.13
CA LEU A 350 0.67 3.81 -30.47
C LEU A 350 1.46 3.53 -29.17
N THR A 351 2.13 4.55 -28.66
CA THR A 351 2.89 4.44 -27.41
C THR A 351 1.97 4.19 -26.22
N LYS A 352 2.53 3.57 -25.17
CA LYS A 352 1.79 3.25 -23.92
C LYS A 352 1.14 4.45 -23.24
N ASP A 353 1.58 5.68 -23.53
CA ASP A 353 0.98 6.92 -23.00
C ASP A 353 -0.51 7.03 -23.30
N PHE A 354 -0.96 6.45 -24.43
CA PHE A 354 -2.34 6.50 -24.88
C PHE A 354 -3.21 5.37 -24.30
N ASN A 355 -2.62 4.38 -23.59
CA ASN A 355 -3.37 3.30 -22.92
C ASN A 355 -4.40 3.84 -21.90
N ARG A 356 -4.20 5.06 -21.41
CA ARG A 356 -5.13 5.73 -20.49
C ARG A 356 -6.51 5.95 -21.10
N MET A 357 -6.61 6.01 -22.43
CA MET A 357 -7.87 6.15 -23.15
C MET A 357 -8.85 5.00 -22.89
N PHE A 358 -8.33 3.78 -22.60
CA PHE A 358 -9.11 2.54 -22.54
C PHE A 358 -9.06 1.79 -21.19
N SER A 359 -8.20 2.20 -20.26
CA SER A 359 -7.93 1.46 -19.01
C SER A 359 -8.89 1.73 -17.84
N CYS A 360 -9.75 2.75 -17.94
CA CYS A 360 -10.67 3.09 -16.85
C CYS A 360 -11.69 1.97 -16.56
N CYS A 361 -12.00 1.74 -15.29
CA CYS A 361 -12.91 0.66 -14.86
C CYS A 361 -14.29 0.80 -15.46
N GLU A 362 -14.82 2.02 -15.49
CA GLU A 362 -16.14 2.37 -15.98
C GLU A 362 -16.28 1.99 -17.45
N ARG A 363 -15.28 2.32 -18.28
CA ARG A 363 -15.28 1.96 -19.71
C ARG A 363 -15.30 0.45 -19.95
N LYS A 364 -14.53 -0.30 -19.16
CA LYS A 364 -14.52 -1.77 -19.23
C LYS A 364 -15.89 -2.34 -18.85
N LEU A 365 -16.52 -1.80 -17.81
CA LEU A 365 -17.86 -2.18 -17.38
C LEU A 365 -18.88 -1.87 -18.47
N PHE A 366 -18.84 -0.68 -19.06
CA PHE A 366 -19.75 -0.29 -20.14
C PHE A 366 -19.58 -1.15 -21.39
N ALA A 367 -18.35 -1.51 -21.77
CA ALA A 367 -18.11 -2.50 -22.81
C ALA A 367 -18.70 -3.86 -22.45
N LYS A 368 -18.49 -4.31 -21.20
CA LYS A 368 -19.03 -5.59 -20.73
C LYS A 368 -20.56 -5.61 -20.72
N PHE A 369 -21.21 -4.49 -20.37
CA PHE A 369 -22.66 -4.39 -20.46
C PHE A 369 -23.16 -4.50 -21.89
N ARG A 370 -22.43 -3.96 -22.86
CA ARG A 370 -22.76 -4.15 -24.29
C ARG A 370 -22.62 -5.62 -24.69
N ASP A 371 -21.51 -6.24 -24.34
CA ASP A 371 -21.23 -7.66 -24.65
C ASP A 371 -22.31 -8.60 -24.07
N ASP A 372 -22.79 -8.30 -22.86
CA ASP A 372 -23.79 -9.12 -22.16
C ASP A 372 -25.25 -8.68 -22.44
N ASN A 373 -25.47 -7.74 -23.38
CA ASN A 373 -26.78 -7.16 -23.70
C ASN A 373 -27.53 -6.59 -22.48
N LYS A 374 -26.79 -5.93 -21.58
CA LYS A 374 -27.28 -5.27 -20.35
C LYS A 374 -27.35 -3.75 -20.51
N LEU A 375 -27.97 -3.29 -21.61
CA LEU A 375 -28.13 -1.86 -21.95
C LEU A 375 -29.55 -1.33 -21.71
N ASP A 376 -30.35 -2.07 -20.95
CA ASP A 376 -31.71 -1.70 -20.56
C ASP A 376 -31.89 -1.82 -19.04
N GLY A 377 -32.74 -0.98 -18.44
CA GLY A 377 -33.12 -1.04 -17.03
C GLY A 377 -32.26 -0.17 -16.11
N GLU A 378 -31.93 -0.68 -14.92
CA GLU A 378 -31.11 0.03 -13.93
C GLU A 378 -29.87 -0.77 -13.54
N MET A 379 -28.72 -0.10 -13.48
CA MET A 379 -27.46 -0.68 -13.01
C MET A 379 -26.89 0.21 -11.90
N ASN A 380 -26.53 -0.38 -10.76
CA ASN A 380 -25.79 0.33 -9.73
C ASN A 380 -24.30 0.28 -10.07
N LEU A 381 -23.61 1.41 -9.98
CA LEU A 381 -22.17 1.50 -10.25
C LEU A 381 -21.47 2.15 -9.05
N ILE A 382 -20.66 1.37 -8.33
CA ILE A 382 -19.81 1.84 -7.23
C ILE A 382 -18.42 2.07 -7.76
N VAL A 383 -17.93 3.31 -7.64
CA VAL A 383 -16.59 3.72 -8.02
C VAL A 383 -15.88 4.41 -6.86
N THR A 384 -14.57 4.19 -6.74
CA THR A 384 -13.76 4.77 -5.65
C THR A 384 -13.35 6.23 -5.90
N LYS A 385 -13.62 6.74 -7.10
CA LYS A 385 -13.33 8.10 -7.58
C LYS A 385 -14.44 8.54 -8.53
N LYS A 386 -14.66 9.86 -8.65
CA LYS A 386 -15.57 10.39 -9.67
C LYS A 386 -15.10 9.96 -11.07
N PRO A 387 -16.03 9.63 -12.00
CA PRO A 387 -15.69 9.37 -13.39
C PRO A 387 -14.83 10.50 -13.95
N CYS A 388 -13.72 10.12 -14.60
CA CYS A 388 -12.89 11.09 -15.30
C CYS A 388 -13.59 11.57 -16.58
N GLU A 389 -13.11 12.65 -17.20
CA GLU A 389 -13.67 13.22 -18.45
C GLU A 389 -14.02 12.16 -19.50
N TYR A 390 -13.13 11.18 -19.69
CA TYR A 390 -13.31 10.06 -20.60
C TYR A 390 -14.53 9.20 -20.26
N CYS A 391 -14.67 8.82 -18.98
CA CYS A 391 -15.77 7.99 -18.51
C CYS A 391 -17.08 8.77 -18.47
N SER A 392 -17.05 10.05 -18.09
CA SER A 392 -18.21 10.94 -18.09
C SER A 392 -18.81 11.09 -19.50
N ARG A 393 -17.97 11.25 -20.53
CA ARG A 393 -18.44 11.31 -21.92
C ARG A 393 -19.21 10.05 -22.34
N GLU A 394 -18.76 8.87 -21.93
CA GLU A 394 -19.46 7.61 -22.25
C GLU A 394 -20.71 7.40 -21.41
N LEU A 395 -20.66 7.76 -20.12
CA LEU A 395 -21.80 7.74 -19.22
C LEU A 395 -22.95 8.61 -19.77
N ASP A 396 -22.65 9.83 -20.21
CA ASP A 396 -23.63 10.72 -20.84
C ASP A 396 -24.26 10.08 -22.09
N VAL A 397 -23.48 9.35 -22.89
CA VAL A 397 -24.00 8.67 -24.08
C VAL A 397 -24.97 7.54 -23.71
N ILE A 398 -24.65 6.79 -22.66
CA ILE A 398 -25.50 5.71 -22.15
C ILE A 398 -26.80 6.28 -21.61
N GLU A 399 -26.73 7.30 -20.76
CA GLU A 399 -27.91 7.92 -20.14
C GLU A 399 -28.79 8.66 -21.15
N ASN A 400 -28.22 9.36 -22.14
CA ASN A 400 -28.98 10.05 -23.18
C ASN A 400 -29.73 9.11 -24.13
N LYS A 401 -29.31 7.85 -24.26
CA LYS A 401 -30.09 6.85 -25.00
C LYS A 401 -31.36 6.44 -24.26
N GLY A 402 -31.44 6.70 -22.94
CA GLY A 402 -32.63 6.52 -22.11
C GLY A 402 -32.96 5.06 -21.74
N SER A 403 -32.24 4.08 -22.29
CA SER A 403 -32.52 2.66 -22.10
C SER A 403 -31.94 2.11 -20.80
N LEU A 404 -30.71 2.51 -20.45
CA LEU A 404 -30.04 2.12 -19.20
C LEU A 404 -29.84 3.33 -18.30
N LYS A 405 -30.34 3.24 -17.07
CA LYS A 405 -30.07 4.21 -16.00
C LYS A 405 -28.95 3.71 -15.11
N ILE A 406 -27.90 4.53 -14.94
CA ILE A 406 -26.78 4.23 -14.06
C ILE A 406 -26.98 4.93 -12.71
N ASN A 407 -27.21 4.14 -11.66
CA ASN A 407 -27.22 4.63 -10.29
C ASN A 407 -25.77 4.72 -9.78
N LEU A 408 -25.10 5.81 -10.12
CA LEU A 408 -23.70 6.05 -9.75
C LEU A 408 -23.57 6.35 -8.24
N LYS A 409 -22.80 5.52 -7.55
CA LYS A 409 -22.41 5.68 -6.16
C LYS A 409 -20.94 6.05 -6.11
N VAL A 410 -20.68 7.35 -5.95
CA VAL A 410 -19.36 7.87 -5.61
C VAL A 410 -19.38 8.21 -4.13
N PRO A 411 -18.86 7.35 -3.26
CA PRO A 411 -18.84 7.64 -1.84
C PRO A 411 -17.65 8.56 -1.61
N THR A 412 -17.88 9.88 -1.48
CA THR A 412 -16.92 10.85 -0.91
C THR A 412 -17.55 12.23 -0.77
N GLN A 413 -17.96 12.58 0.45
CA GLN A 413 -17.71 13.91 0.98
C GLN A 413 -16.28 13.86 1.58
N GLY A 414 -15.31 14.59 1.03
CA GLY A 414 -14.07 14.89 1.77
C GLY A 414 -12.69 14.66 1.12
N ILE A 415 -12.55 14.26 -0.15
CA ILE A 415 -11.22 14.24 -0.80
C ILE A 415 -11.23 15.04 -2.09
N GLU A 416 -10.20 15.88 -2.21
CA GLU A 416 -9.85 16.72 -3.35
C GLU A 416 -10.06 15.99 -4.69
N GLN A 417 -10.43 16.76 -5.71
CA GLN A 417 -10.42 16.33 -7.10
C GLN A 417 -9.08 15.65 -7.38
N GLY A 418 -9.03 14.31 -7.32
CA GLY A 418 -7.80 13.57 -7.64
C GLY A 418 -7.34 14.09 -8.98
N GLN A 419 -6.15 14.72 -9.01
CA GLN A 419 -5.71 15.64 -10.07
C GLN A 419 -6.38 15.27 -11.38
N GLY A 420 -7.43 16.01 -11.78
CA GLY A 420 -8.17 15.66 -12.99
C GLY A 420 -7.19 15.48 -14.14
N LEU A 421 -7.53 14.63 -15.12
CA LEU A 421 -6.73 14.51 -16.34
C LEU A 421 -6.36 15.91 -16.83
N ARG A 422 -5.07 16.18 -16.99
CA ARG A 422 -4.64 17.53 -17.37
C ARG A 422 -5.26 17.83 -18.73
N HIS A 423 -5.73 19.06 -18.90
CA HIS A 423 -6.37 19.46 -20.15
C HIS A 423 -5.52 19.12 -21.39
N LYS A 424 -4.20 19.35 -21.30
CA LYS A 424 -3.23 18.99 -22.34
C LYS A 424 -3.21 17.49 -22.68
N ASP A 425 -3.40 16.61 -21.69
CA ASP A 425 -3.44 15.16 -21.93
C ASP A 425 -4.75 14.77 -22.66
N ILE A 426 -5.87 15.43 -22.32
CA ILE A 426 -7.17 15.25 -23.01
C ILE A 426 -7.07 15.71 -24.47
N GLU A 427 -6.54 16.90 -24.72
CA GLU A 427 -6.35 17.44 -26.08
C GLU A 427 -5.44 16.53 -26.92
N LYS A 428 -4.35 16.02 -26.34
CA LYS A 428 -3.45 15.07 -26.99
C LYS A 428 -4.19 13.79 -27.38
N HIS A 429 -4.97 13.22 -26.48
CA HIS A 429 -5.74 12.00 -26.76
C HIS A 429 -6.87 12.23 -27.77
N ASP A 430 -7.59 13.35 -27.70
CA ASP A 430 -8.63 13.72 -28.66
C ASP A 430 -8.06 13.95 -30.06
N THR A 431 -6.89 14.60 -30.16
CA THR A 431 -6.18 14.79 -31.42
C THR A 431 -5.80 13.46 -32.06
N GLU A 432 -5.28 12.54 -31.26
CA GLU A 432 -4.89 11.23 -31.78
C GLU A 432 -6.10 10.39 -32.18
N ALA A 433 -7.15 10.35 -31.36
CA ALA A 433 -8.38 9.66 -31.70
C ALA A 433 -9.02 10.17 -33.01
N LYS A 434 -8.95 11.48 -33.28
CA LYS A 434 -9.40 12.05 -34.57
C LYS A 434 -8.58 11.56 -35.75
N LYS A 435 -7.26 11.39 -35.60
CA LYS A 435 -6.41 10.80 -36.66
C LYS A 435 -6.76 9.34 -36.93
N ILE A 436 -7.07 8.59 -35.88
CA ILE A 436 -7.50 7.19 -35.99
C ILE A 436 -8.83 7.10 -36.76
N LEU A 437 -9.79 8.00 -36.47
CA LEU A 437 -11.07 8.06 -37.18
C LEU A 437 -10.99 8.56 -38.63
N GLY A 438 -9.96 9.35 -38.95
CA GLY A 438 -9.75 9.88 -40.29
C GLY A 438 -9.01 8.93 -41.23
N LYS A 439 -8.59 7.76 -40.74
CA LYS A 439 -8.06 6.64 -41.52
C LYS A 439 -9.17 5.63 -41.73
#